data_AF-A0A2G6EWF7-F1
#
_entry.id   AF-A0A2G6EWF7-F1
#
_cell.length_a   1.000
_cell.length_b   1.000
_cell.length_c   1.000
_cell.angle_alpha   90.00
_cell.angle_beta   90.00
_cell.angle_gamma   90.00
#
_symmetry.space_group_name_H-M   'P 1'
#
loop_
_entity.id
_entity.type
_entity.pdbx_description
1 polymer ?
#
loop_
_entity_poly.entity_id
_entity_poly.type
_entity_poly.pdbx_seq_one_letter_code
_entity_poly.pdbx_strand_id
1 'polypeptide(L)'
;MQLQKYLVMTLALGLGPAALALTVSTNEYTCPIGGEKFTATVPASGTSFGTRTDLKPYGPIQAPWTIPQCPTNKFVMFKEDFTAEELATFKQIIESDAYKAIPENSSEYYYLAKLYEGSKASHEKIAWAYLKASWEMGGKDVLQNALNHFEKSLLAIKASDKNAKDKTITHNMLIGELNRLLGNFTQARKHFEMLKADKLYTDKAYLLKIIELELKLIEEKNTYPEEINKS
;
A
#
# COMPACT_ATOMS: atom_id res chain seq x y z
N MET A 1 30.30 -70.13 10.63
CA MET A 1 29.37 -69.08 11.12
C MET A 1 30.02 -67.73 10.86
N GLN A 2 29.47 -66.97 9.92
CA GLN A 2 30.04 -65.73 9.39
C GLN A 2 29.76 -64.53 10.32
N LEU A 3 30.80 -63.71 10.54
CA LEU A 3 30.73 -62.38 11.14
C LEU A 3 30.04 -61.43 10.14
N GLN A 4 28.95 -60.78 10.53
CA GLN A 4 28.36 -59.69 9.76
C GLN A 4 28.45 -58.39 10.57
N LYS A 5 29.40 -57.55 10.15
CA LYS A 5 29.61 -56.18 10.65
C LYS A 5 28.49 -55.29 10.12
N TYR A 6 27.66 -54.73 11.00
CA TYR A 6 26.69 -53.70 10.61
C TYR A 6 27.32 -52.31 10.77
N LEU A 7 27.53 -51.66 9.63
CA LEU A 7 27.90 -50.25 9.51
C LEU A 7 26.64 -49.41 9.81
N VAL A 8 26.62 -48.71 10.95
CA VAL A 8 25.57 -47.73 11.25
C VAL A 8 25.89 -46.45 10.49
N MET A 9 25.16 -46.19 9.41
CA MET A 9 25.22 -44.93 8.67
C MET A 9 24.31 -43.92 9.37
N THR A 10 24.87 -43.07 10.22
CA THR A 10 24.17 -41.93 10.81
C THR A 10 23.86 -40.90 9.73
N LEU A 11 22.58 -40.84 9.33
CA LEU A 11 22.04 -39.79 8.47
C LEU A 11 21.95 -38.50 9.29
N ALA A 12 22.91 -37.59 9.12
CA ALA A 12 22.84 -36.25 9.68
C ALA A 12 21.75 -35.45 8.94
N LEU A 13 20.57 -35.31 9.54
CA LEU A 13 19.59 -34.32 9.10
C LEU A 13 20.16 -32.92 9.36
N GLY A 14 20.68 -32.28 8.31
CA GLY A 14 21.03 -30.86 8.34
C GLY A 14 19.77 -30.03 8.52
N LEU A 15 19.62 -29.38 9.68
CA LEU A 15 18.73 -28.24 9.86
C LEU A 15 19.29 -27.08 9.03
N GLY A 16 18.86 -26.99 7.76
CA GLY A 16 19.12 -25.80 6.95
C GLY A 16 18.42 -24.59 7.57
N PRO A 17 19.04 -23.40 7.57
CA PRO A 17 18.37 -22.20 8.05
C PRO A 17 17.11 -21.96 7.22
N ALA A 18 15.97 -21.84 7.88
CA ALA A 18 14.77 -21.33 7.24
C ALA A 18 15.10 -19.92 6.74
N ALA A 19 15.16 -19.73 5.42
CA ALA A 19 15.30 -18.40 4.83
C ALA A 19 14.03 -17.60 5.19
N LEU A 20 14.11 -16.80 6.26
CA LEU A 20 13.09 -15.82 6.59
C LEU A 20 13.14 -14.75 5.50
N ALA A 21 12.17 -14.77 4.58
CA ALA A 21 12.16 -13.92 3.41
C ALA A 21 11.66 -12.48 3.67
N LEU A 22 11.17 -12.19 4.89
CA LEU A 22 10.98 -10.86 5.47
C LEU A 22 11.99 -10.69 6.62
N THR A 23 12.73 -9.58 6.61
CA THR A 23 13.57 -9.17 7.73
C THR A 23 13.04 -7.87 8.33
N VAL A 24 13.20 -7.73 9.64
CA VAL A 24 12.80 -6.53 10.40
C VAL A 24 13.99 -6.01 11.19
N SER A 25 14.02 -4.70 11.41
CA SER A 25 14.96 -4.05 12.32
C SER A 25 14.19 -3.39 13.44
N THR A 26 14.73 -3.44 14.66
CA THR A 26 14.22 -2.65 15.78
C THR A 26 15.17 -1.48 15.98
N ASN A 27 14.67 -0.27 15.76
CA ASN A 27 15.47 0.95 15.83
C ASN A 27 14.93 1.87 16.93
N GLU A 28 15.82 2.69 17.51
CA GLU A 28 15.44 3.81 18.37
C GLU A 28 15.12 5.03 17.50
N TYR A 29 13.99 5.67 17.78
CA TYR A 29 13.53 6.90 17.14
C TYR A 29 13.35 7.98 18.19
N THR A 30 13.53 9.24 17.77
CA THR A 30 13.14 10.41 18.56
C THR A 30 12.02 11.11 17.82
N CYS A 31 10.88 11.32 18.48
CA CYS A 31 9.75 11.99 17.83
C CYS A 31 10.13 13.43 17.46
N PRO A 32 10.02 13.83 16.18
CA PRO A 32 10.34 15.20 15.76
C PRO A 32 9.45 16.27 16.40
N ILE A 33 8.28 15.87 16.88
CA ILE A 33 7.34 16.72 17.58
C ILE A 33 7.22 16.19 19.01
N GLY A 34 7.75 16.89 20.01
CA GLY A 34 7.69 16.45 21.41
C GLY A 34 8.99 15.86 21.96
N GLY A 35 9.83 15.26 21.11
CA GLY A 35 11.17 14.80 21.48
C GLY A 35 11.21 13.51 22.28
N GLU A 36 10.09 12.80 22.47
CA GLU A 36 10.09 11.51 23.14
C GLU A 36 10.89 10.47 22.35
N LYS A 37 11.64 9.64 23.08
CA LYS A 37 12.34 8.49 22.52
C LYS A 37 11.45 7.27 22.57
N PHE A 38 11.45 6.49 21.51
CA PHE A 38 10.71 5.23 21.44
C PHE A 38 11.42 4.24 20.52
N THR A 39 11.08 2.97 20.66
CA THR A 39 11.55 1.92 19.76
C THR A 39 10.42 1.48 18.86
N ALA A 40 10.73 1.21 17.59
CA ALA A 40 9.79 0.62 16.65
C ALA A 40 10.47 -0.46 15.82
N THR A 41 9.72 -1.52 15.55
CA THR A 41 10.13 -2.59 14.64
C THR A 41 9.60 -2.26 13.25
N VAL A 42 10.50 -2.09 12.29
CA VAL A 42 10.18 -1.75 10.89
C VAL A 42 10.74 -2.81 9.94
N PRO A 43 10.13 -3.03 8.77
CA PRO A 43 10.71 -3.85 7.73
C PRO A 43 12.09 -3.34 7.31
N ALA A 44 13.05 -4.25 7.22
CA ALA A 44 14.37 -3.98 6.64
C ALA A 44 14.46 -4.51 5.20
N SER A 45 13.87 -5.68 4.93
CA SER A 45 13.74 -6.23 3.58
C SER A 45 12.56 -7.17 3.47
N GLY A 46 12.03 -7.36 2.28
CA GLY A 46 10.98 -8.33 1.99
C GLY A 46 11.01 -8.74 0.53
N THR A 47 10.46 -9.91 0.22
CA THR A 47 10.38 -10.42 -1.15
C THR A 47 8.94 -10.41 -1.64
N SER A 48 8.68 -9.75 -2.76
CA SER A 48 7.37 -9.75 -3.43
C SER A 48 7.40 -10.67 -4.65
N PHE A 49 6.39 -11.53 -4.77
CA PHE A 49 6.20 -12.39 -5.94
C PHE A 49 5.39 -11.67 -7.03
N GLY A 50 4.50 -10.78 -6.61
CA GLY A 50 3.71 -9.93 -7.48
C GLY A 50 2.87 -8.95 -6.69
N THR A 51 1.87 -8.39 -7.35
CA THR A 51 0.89 -7.49 -6.74
C THR A 51 -0.52 -8.00 -6.97
N ARG A 52 -1.44 -7.58 -6.11
CA ARG A 52 -2.86 -7.72 -6.34
C ARG A 52 -3.38 -6.62 -7.28
N THR A 53 -4.65 -6.71 -7.65
CA THR A 53 -5.42 -5.69 -8.40
C THR A 53 -5.39 -4.31 -7.72
N ASP A 54 -5.38 -4.27 -6.39
CA ASP A 54 -5.22 -3.05 -5.58
C ASP A 54 -3.76 -2.61 -5.36
N LEU A 55 -2.82 -3.22 -6.10
CA LEU A 55 -1.38 -3.01 -6.05
C LEU A 55 -0.72 -3.38 -4.72
N LYS A 56 -1.41 -4.00 -3.77
CA LYS A 56 -0.76 -4.56 -2.57
C LYS A 56 0.20 -5.69 -3.01
N PRO A 57 1.49 -5.62 -2.68
CA PRO A 57 2.39 -6.73 -2.97
C PRO A 57 2.02 -7.95 -2.13
N TYR A 58 2.18 -9.13 -2.72
CA TYR A 58 2.04 -10.41 -2.02
C TYR A 58 3.35 -11.21 -2.08
N GLY A 59 3.49 -12.13 -1.14
CA GLY A 59 4.73 -12.86 -0.86
C GLY A 59 5.19 -12.63 0.58
N PRO A 60 6.39 -13.11 0.96
CA PRO A 60 6.98 -12.89 2.27
C PRO A 60 7.50 -11.44 2.38
N ILE A 61 6.56 -10.50 2.47
CA ILE A 61 6.78 -9.07 2.56
C ILE A 61 5.69 -8.46 3.45
N GLN A 62 6.07 -7.50 4.30
CA GLN A 62 5.08 -6.70 5.00
C GLN A 62 4.50 -5.66 4.05
N ALA A 63 3.18 -5.58 3.97
CA ALA A 63 2.49 -4.67 3.05
C ALA A 63 1.27 -4.05 3.73
N PRO A 64 1.23 -2.71 3.89
CA PRO A 64 2.29 -1.76 3.58
C PRO A 64 3.47 -1.91 4.54
N TRP A 65 4.62 -1.28 4.21
CA TRP A 65 5.73 -1.24 5.16
C TRP A 65 5.36 -0.35 6.34
N THR A 66 5.54 -0.83 7.57
CA THR A 66 5.29 -0.03 8.79
C THR A 66 6.11 1.24 8.77
N ILE A 67 5.49 2.34 9.15
CA ILE A 67 6.14 3.64 9.36
C ILE A 67 6.20 3.88 10.86
N PRO A 68 7.34 4.31 11.43
CA PRO A 68 7.39 4.68 12.84
C PRO A 68 6.37 5.77 13.16
N GLN A 69 5.61 5.56 14.24
CA GLN A 69 4.63 6.52 14.72
C GLN A 69 4.95 6.89 16.17
N CYS A 70 4.96 8.19 16.46
CA CYS A 70 5.19 8.69 17.79
C CYS A 70 4.08 8.22 18.75
N PRO A 71 4.40 7.64 19.91
CA PRO A 71 3.43 6.95 20.74
C PRO A 71 2.38 7.89 21.35
N THR A 72 2.78 9.11 21.73
CA THR A 72 1.93 10.06 22.46
C THR A 72 1.05 10.88 21.52
N ASN A 73 1.65 11.52 20.51
CA ASN A 73 0.94 12.47 19.64
C ASN A 73 0.53 11.87 18.28
N LYS A 74 0.84 10.59 18.05
CA LYS A 74 0.50 9.82 16.84
C LYS A 74 1.07 10.39 15.54
N PHE A 75 2.05 11.29 15.61
CA PHE A 75 2.74 11.80 14.43
C PHE A 75 3.47 10.68 13.69
N VAL A 76 3.26 10.60 12.38
CA VAL A 76 3.81 9.54 11.51
C VAL A 76 5.11 10.02 10.88
N MET A 77 6.22 9.34 11.17
CA MET A 77 7.57 9.70 10.70
C MET A 77 7.82 9.14 9.28
N PHE A 78 7.09 9.67 8.30
CA PHE A 78 7.07 9.16 6.91
C PHE A 78 8.33 9.47 6.08
N LYS A 79 9.28 10.21 6.63
CA LYS A 79 10.59 10.52 6.04
C LYS A 79 11.60 10.76 7.15
N GLU A 80 12.88 10.76 6.79
CA GLU A 80 14.00 10.88 7.74
C GLU A 80 14.05 12.28 8.36
N ASP A 81 14.10 13.31 7.53
CA ASP A 81 14.28 14.69 7.97
C ASP A 81 13.08 15.58 7.64
N PHE A 82 12.76 16.47 8.58
CA PHE A 82 11.70 17.47 8.47
C PHE A 82 12.27 18.87 8.67
N THR A 83 11.82 19.83 7.85
CA THR A 83 12.16 21.24 8.09
C THR A 83 11.35 21.79 9.27
N ALA A 84 11.83 22.89 9.86
CA ALA A 84 11.12 23.54 10.96
C ALA A 84 9.70 24.00 10.55
N GLU A 85 9.54 24.45 9.31
CA GLU A 85 8.26 24.90 8.76
C GLU A 85 7.27 23.75 8.57
N GLU A 86 7.76 22.59 8.12
CA GLU A 86 6.95 21.37 8.04
C GLU A 86 6.49 20.94 9.43
N LEU A 87 7.42 20.89 10.41
CA LEU A 87 7.08 20.50 11.79
C LEU A 87 6.11 21.46 12.44
N ALA A 88 6.23 22.77 12.21
CA ALA A 88 5.27 23.75 12.70
C ALA A 88 3.87 23.51 12.13
N THR A 89 3.76 23.19 10.84
CA THR A 89 2.50 22.85 10.17
C THR A 89 1.91 21.56 10.73
N PHE A 90 2.73 20.51 10.84
CA PHE A 90 2.28 19.21 11.34
C PHE A 90 1.87 19.26 12.81
N LYS A 91 2.58 20.04 13.63
CA LYS A 91 2.21 20.24 15.03
C LYS A 91 0.79 20.79 15.19
N GLN A 92 0.42 21.79 14.40
CA GLN A 92 -0.94 22.34 14.41
C GLN A 92 -1.99 21.29 14.02
N ILE A 93 -1.67 20.42 13.06
CA ILE A 93 -2.59 19.37 12.59
C ILE A 93 -2.77 18.30 13.66
N ILE A 94 -1.69 17.78 14.25
CA ILE A 94 -1.80 16.72 15.28
C ILE A 94 -2.44 17.23 16.57
N GLU A 95 -2.37 18.55 16.83
CA GLU A 95 -3.03 19.18 17.97
C GLU A 95 -4.53 19.42 17.73
N SER A 96 -5.02 19.31 16.49
CA SER A 96 -6.43 19.50 16.14
C SER A 96 -7.32 18.37 16.67
N ASP A 97 -8.57 18.73 17.00
CA ASP A 97 -9.57 17.76 17.47
C ASP A 97 -9.83 16.65 16.45
N ALA A 98 -9.82 16.99 15.16
CA ALA A 98 -10.02 16.03 14.08
C ALA A 98 -8.93 14.94 14.03
N TYR A 99 -7.68 15.30 14.31
CA TYR A 99 -6.57 14.34 14.34
C TYR A 99 -6.57 13.51 15.62
N LYS A 100 -6.85 14.15 16.77
CA LYS A 100 -6.97 13.46 18.06
C LYS A 100 -8.16 12.51 18.14
N ALA A 101 -9.21 12.75 17.34
CA ALA A 101 -10.39 11.90 17.27
C ALA A 101 -10.20 10.64 16.38
N ILE A 102 -9.04 10.50 15.71
CA ILE A 102 -8.74 9.28 14.94
C ILE A 102 -8.69 8.09 15.92
N PRO A 103 -9.40 6.98 15.65
CA PRO A 103 -9.40 5.81 16.53
C PRO A 103 -7.98 5.29 16.77
N GLU A 104 -7.64 4.96 18.02
CA GLU A 104 -6.27 4.60 18.42
C GLU A 104 -5.69 3.40 17.66
N ASN A 105 -6.54 2.45 17.25
CA ASN A 105 -6.14 1.27 16.49
C ASN A 105 -6.14 1.49 14.96
N SER A 106 -6.15 2.75 14.51
CA SER A 106 -6.03 3.06 13.09
C SER A 106 -4.59 2.86 12.61
N SER A 107 -4.42 2.30 11.42
CA SER A 107 -3.18 2.25 10.65
C SER A 107 -2.45 3.58 10.64
N GLU A 108 -1.12 3.53 10.71
CA GLU A 108 -0.24 4.69 10.58
C GLU A 108 -0.45 5.37 9.21
N TYR A 109 -0.87 4.62 8.19
CA TYR A 109 -1.22 5.20 6.89
C TYR A 109 -2.51 6.00 6.89
N TYR A 110 -3.46 5.67 7.76
CA TYR A 110 -4.66 6.49 7.95
C TYR A 110 -4.28 7.81 8.62
N TYR A 111 -3.51 7.75 9.71
CA TYR A 111 -2.94 8.94 10.33
C TYR A 111 -2.13 9.80 9.35
N LEU A 112 -1.34 9.17 8.47
CA LEU A 112 -0.59 9.85 7.42
C LEU A 112 -1.51 10.53 6.39
N ALA A 113 -2.60 9.87 5.98
CA ALA A 113 -3.58 10.45 5.07
C ALA A 113 -4.22 11.70 5.68
N LYS A 114 -4.63 11.66 6.96
CA LYS A 114 -5.18 12.82 7.68
C LYS A 114 -4.15 13.94 7.84
N LEU A 115 -2.88 13.60 8.07
CA LEU A 115 -1.78 14.57 8.12
C LEU A 115 -1.58 15.26 6.75
N TYR A 116 -1.65 14.50 5.67
CA TYR A 116 -1.56 15.03 4.30
C TYR A 116 -2.76 15.88 3.90
N GLU A 117 -3.97 15.53 4.34
CA GLU A 117 -5.15 16.39 4.18
C GLU A 117 -4.98 17.73 4.90
N GLY A 118 -4.60 17.69 6.18
CA GLY A 118 -4.41 18.90 6.99
C GLY A 118 -3.30 19.82 6.46
N SER A 119 -2.23 19.22 5.92
CA SER A 119 -1.10 19.96 5.34
C SER A 119 -1.31 20.34 3.87
N LYS A 120 -2.47 20.02 3.30
CA LYS A 120 -2.82 20.28 1.89
C LYS A 120 -1.80 19.71 0.91
N ALA A 121 -1.30 18.51 1.20
CA ALA A 121 -0.46 17.77 0.28
C ALA A 121 -1.22 17.45 -1.03
N SER A 122 -0.51 17.03 -2.07
CA SER A 122 -1.14 16.67 -3.34
C SER A 122 -2.15 15.54 -3.16
N HIS A 123 -3.20 15.54 -3.97
CA HIS A 123 -4.19 14.46 -3.99
C HIS A 123 -3.54 13.09 -4.22
N GLU A 124 -2.48 13.01 -5.02
CA GLU A 124 -1.68 11.79 -5.21
C GLU A 124 -1.17 11.22 -3.87
N LYS A 125 -0.52 12.04 -3.04
CA LYS A 125 0.02 11.61 -1.74
C LYS A 125 -1.08 11.12 -0.80
N ILE A 126 -2.21 11.83 -0.77
CA ILE A 126 -3.36 11.47 0.07
C ILE A 126 -4.00 10.15 -0.42
N ALA A 127 -4.18 10.00 -1.74
CA ALA A 127 -4.77 8.79 -2.34
C ALA A 127 -3.96 7.54 -2.00
N TRP A 128 -2.63 7.61 -2.17
CA TRP A 128 -1.73 6.51 -1.85
C TRP A 128 -1.68 6.18 -0.35
N ALA A 129 -1.80 7.17 0.52
CA ALA A 129 -1.87 6.94 1.97
C ALA A 129 -3.17 6.19 2.33
N TYR A 130 -4.32 6.62 1.81
CA TYR A 130 -5.58 5.89 2.03
C TYR A 130 -5.60 4.50 1.41
N LEU A 131 -5.04 4.30 0.21
CA LEU A 131 -4.93 2.97 -0.39
C LEU A 131 -4.14 2.03 0.52
N LYS A 132 -2.98 2.47 1.03
CA LYS A 132 -2.19 1.66 1.97
C LYS A 132 -2.90 1.42 3.30
N ALA A 133 -3.62 2.41 3.83
CA ALA A 133 -4.44 2.22 5.01
C ALA A 133 -5.54 1.16 4.79
N SER A 134 -6.13 1.10 3.59
CA SER A 134 -7.17 0.12 3.24
C SER A 134 -6.64 -1.32 3.25
N TRP A 135 -5.33 -1.52 3.06
CA TRP A 135 -4.69 -2.84 3.11
C TRP A 135 -4.60 -3.42 4.52
N GLU A 136 -4.79 -2.60 5.56
CA GLU A 136 -4.68 -2.96 6.97
C GLU A 136 -6.01 -2.84 7.72
N MET A 137 -6.79 -1.78 7.47
CA MET A 137 -7.97 -1.47 8.28
C MET A 137 -9.30 -1.91 7.67
N GLY A 138 -9.33 -2.34 6.40
CA GLY A 138 -10.58 -2.51 5.67
C GLY A 138 -11.44 -1.23 5.69
N GLY A 139 -12.74 -1.36 5.40
CA GLY A 139 -13.69 -0.24 5.47
C GLY A 139 -13.91 0.46 4.13
N LYS A 140 -15.20 0.69 3.82
CA LYS A 140 -15.60 1.36 2.57
C LYS A 140 -15.26 2.84 2.56
N ASP A 141 -15.21 3.50 3.71
CA ASP A 141 -14.85 4.91 3.84
C ASP A 141 -13.38 5.17 3.46
N VAL A 142 -12.46 4.29 3.90
CA VAL A 142 -11.03 4.39 3.55
C VAL A 142 -10.84 4.21 2.04
N LEU A 143 -11.49 3.22 1.44
CA LEU A 143 -11.48 3.00 -0.01
C LEU A 143 -12.12 4.16 -0.79
N GLN A 144 -13.23 4.71 -0.30
CA GLN A 144 -13.90 5.85 -0.92
C GLN A 144 -13.01 7.10 -0.88
N ASN A 145 -12.28 7.32 0.22
CA ASN A 145 -11.32 8.42 0.30
C ASN A 145 -10.14 8.23 -0.67
N ALA A 146 -9.62 7.00 -0.80
CA ALA A 146 -8.61 6.69 -1.81
C ALA A 146 -9.13 7.01 -3.23
N LEU A 147 -10.34 6.55 -3.57
CA LEU A 147 -10.98 6.79 -4.86
C LEU A 147 -11.13 8.28 -5.16
N ASN A 148 -11.74 9.03 -4.25
CA ASN A 148 -11.97 10.47 -4.40
C ASN A 148 -10.65 11.24 -4.66
N HIS A 149 -9.57 10.84 -4.00
CA HIS A 149 -8.27 11.48 -4.18
C HIS A 149 -7.55 11.01 -5.44
N PHE A 150 -7.69 9.75 -5.86
CA PHE A 150 -7.15 9.31 -7.17
C PHE A 150 -7.84 10.01 -8.33
N GLU A 151 -9.16 10.21 -8.28
CA GLU A 151 -9.90 10.97 -9.31
C GLU A 151 -9.40 12.42 -9.41
N LYS A 152 -9.27 13.11 -8.28
CA LYS A 152 -8.72 14.49 -8.25
C LYS A 152 -7.26 14.53 -8.70
N SER A 153 -6.47 13.53 -8.32
CA SER A 153 -5.07 13.42 -8.74
C SER A 153 -4.97 13.23 -10.24
N LEU A 154 -5.79 12.36 -10.84
CA LEU A 154 -5.84 12.12 -12.28
C LEU A 154 -6.13 13.41 -13.07
N LEU A 155 -7.07 14.23 -12.60
CA LEU A 155 -7.38 15.53 -13.20
C LEU A 155 -6.24 16.55 -13.09
N ALA A 156 -5.37 16.40 -12.09
CA ALA A 156 -4.26 17.32 -11.85
C ALA A 156 -2.97 16.95 -12.62
N ILE A 157 -2.89 15.76 -13.22
CA ILE A 157 -1.72 15.32 -13.99
C ILE A 157 -1.54 16.20 -15.23
N LYS A 158 -0.35 16.78 -15.38
CA LYS A 158 0.05 17.57 -16.56
C LYS A 158 0.97 16.74 -17.45
N ALA A 159 0.91 16.99 -18.76
CA ALA A 159 1.80 16.30 -19.71
C ALA A 159 3.30 16.54 -19.43
N SER A 160 3.63 17.67 -18.79
CA SER A 160 4.99 18.03 -18.36
C SER A 160 5.46 17.29 -17.10
N ASP A 161 4.56 16.59 -16.40
CA ASP A 161 4.92 15.92 -15.15
C ASP A 161 5.84 14.72 -15.44
N LYS A 162 6.78 14.49 -14.53
CA LYS A 162 7.63 13.30 -14.59
C LYS A 162 6.75 12.05 -14.55
N ASN A 163 6.95 11.17 -15.53
CA ASN A 163 6.22 9.91 -15.69
C ASN A 163 4.69 10.11 -15.81
N ALA A 164 4.22 11.25 -16.35
CA ALA A 164 2.79 11.56 -16.48
C ALA A 164 1.97 10.39 -17.07
N LYS A 165 2.47 9.76 -18.14
CA LYS A 165 1.82 8.62 -18.79
C LYS A 165 1.62 7.43 -17.83
N ASP A 166 2.64 7.07 -17.06
CA ASP A 166 2.56 5.95 -16.13
C ASP A 166 1.66 6.28 -14.93
N LYS A 167 1.69 7.53 -14.46
CA LYS A 167 0.74 8.02 -13.45
C LYS A 167 -0.70 7.91 -13.94
N THR A 168 -0.99 8.40 -15.14
CA THR A 168 -2.32 8.32 -15.77
C THR A 168 -2.80 6.88 -15.85
N ILE A 169 -1.94 5.95 -16.31
CA ILE A 169 -2.29 4.53 -16.37
C ILE A 169 -2.60 4.00 -14.97
N THR A 170 -1.71 4.22 -14.01
CA THR A 170 -1.84 3.68 -12.65
C THR A 170 -3.10 4.20 -11.95
N HIS A 171 -3.36 5.50 -12.06
CA HIS A 171 -4.54 6.13 -11.46
C HIS A 171 -5.83 5.60 -12.09
N ASN A 172 -5.88 5.48 -13.43
CA ASN A 172 -7.06 4.91 -14.08
C ASN A 172 -7.31 3.46 -13.69
N MET A 173 -6.28 2.62 -13.61
CA MET A 173 -6.44 1.23 -13.16
C MET A 173 -6.98 1.17 -11.72
N LEU A 174 -6.41 1.96 -10.80
CA LEU A 174 -6.86 2.03 -9.40
C LEU A 174 -8.26 2.61 -9.25
N ILE A 175 -8.67 3.61 -10.06
CA ILE A 175 -10.03 4.15 -10.02
C ILE A 175 -11.06 3.07 -10.39
N GLY A 176 -10.79 2.27 -11.42
CA GLY A 176 -11.64 1.15 -11.79
C GLY A 176 -11.72 0.09 -10.69
N GLU A 177 -10.56 -0.31 -10.17
CA GLU A 177 -10.45 -1.30 -9.09
C GLU A 177 -11.17 -0.84 -7.82
N LEU A 178 -10.94 0.39 -7.36
CA LEU A 178 -11.57 0.92 -6.16
C LEU A 178 -13.09 0.99 -6.30
N ASN A 179 -13.61 1.35 -7.47
CA ASN A 179 -15.04 1.25 -7.74
C ASN A 179 -15.54 -0.20 -7.63
N ARG A 180 -14.79 -1.18 -8.13
CA ARG A 180 -15.13 -2.61 -8.01
C ARG A 180 -15.14 -3.05 -6.54
N LEU A 181 -14.09 -2.74 -5.78
CA LEU A 181 -13.97 -3.07 -4.34
C LEU A 181 -15.08 -2.43 -3.49
N LEU A 182 -15.54 -1.24 -3.86
CA LEU A 182 -16.67 -0.57 -3.19
C LEU A 182 -18.04 -1.19 -3.52
N GLY A 183 -18.11 -2.01 -4.57
CA GLY A 183 -19.34 -2.58 -5.12
C GLY A 183 -20.03 -1.71 -6.17
N ASN A 184 -19.38 -0.65 -6.64
CA ASN A 184 -19.86 0.26 -7.69
C ASN A 184 -19.65 -0.36 -9.08
N PHE A 185 -20.17 -1.57 -9.29
CA PHE A 185 -19.89 -2.39 -10.47
C PHE A 185 -20.25 -1.74 -11.80
N THR A 186 -21.33 -0.95 -11.84
CA THR A 186 -21.72 -0.21 -13.06
C THR A 186 -20.66 0.83 -13.44
N GLN A 187 -20.14 1.57 -12.45
CA GLN A 187 -19.09 2.57 -12.66
C GLN A 187 -17.78 1.89 -13.03
N ALA A 188 -17.39 0.83 -12.31
CA ALA A 188 -16.19 0.06 -12.59
C ALA A 188 -16.20 -0.53 -14.01
N ARG A 189 -17.30 -1.15 -14.44
CA ARG A 189 -17.44 -1.70 -15.79
C ARG A 189 -17.30 -0.62 -16.85
N LYS A 190 -18.05 0.47 -16.71
CA LYS A 190 -17.98 1.59 -17.65
C LYS A 190 -16.54 2.12 -17.79
N HIS A 191 -15.84 2.23 -16.67
CA HIS A 191 -14.45 2.69 -16.64
C HIS A 191 -13.51 1.73 -17.36
N PHE A 192 -13.54 0.44 -17.04
CA PHE A 192 -12.65 -0.54 -17.69
C PHE A 192 -12.98 -0.79 -19.17
N GLU A 193 -14.24 -0.72 -19.60
CA GLU A 193 -14.58 -0.77 -21.03
C GLU A 193 -14.03 0.43 -21.80
N MET A 194 -14.02 1.62 -21.18
CA MET A 194 -13.35 2.80 -21.74
C MET A 194 -11.84 2.57 -21.88
N LEU A 195 -11.18 2.00 -20.86
CA LEU A 195 -9.75 1.69 -20.93
C LEU A 195 -9.45 0.62 -21.99
N LYS A 196 -10.32 -0.38 -22.15
CA LYS A 196 -10.22 -1.44 -23.17
C LYS A 196 -10.35 -0.91 -24.60
N ALA A 197 -10.94 0.25 -24.80
CA ALA A 197 -11.04 0.92 -26.10
C ALA A 197 -9.88 1.88 -26.40
N ASP A 198 -8.99 2.15 -25.43
CA ASP A 198 -7.90 3.12 -25.56
C ASP A 198 -6.54 2.44 -25.78
N LYS A 199 -5.86 2.82 -26.86
CA LYS A 199 -4.54 2.32 -27.26
C LYS A 199 -3.46 2.51 -26.19
N LEU A 200 -3.61 3.51 -25.33
CA LEU A 200 -2.73 3.72 -24.18
C LEU A 200 -2.60 2.46 -23.31
N TYR A 201 -3.68 1.68 -23.23
CA TYR A 201 -3.76 0.46 -22.44
C TYR A 201 -3.65 -0.79 -23.32
N THR A 202 -4.32 -0.83 -24.48
CA THR A 202 -4.39 -2.05 -25.30
C THR A 202 -3.08 -2.39 -26.00
N ASP A 203 -2.22 -1.40 -26.30
CA ASP A 203 -0.92 -1.65 -26.91
C ASP A 203 0.04 -2.39 -25.95
N LYS A 204 -0.28 -2.42 -24.65
CA LYS A 204 0.46 -3.15 -23.63
C LYS A 204 -0.31 -4.42 -23.25
N ALA A 205 0.09 -5.56 -23.81
CA ALA A 205 -0.58 -6.85 -23.57
C ALA A 205 -0.80 -7.18 -22.09
N TYR A 206 0.13 -6.81 -21.21
CA TYR A 206 -0.03 -6.98 -19.76
C TYR A 206 -1.19 -6.15 -19.18
N LEU A 207 -1.35 -4.88 -19.59
CA LEU A 207 -2.47 -4.05 -19.11
C LEU A 207 -3.80 -4.56 -19.63
N LEU A 208 -3.87 -4.97 -20.90
CA LEU A 208 -5.08 -5.56 -21.48
C LEU A 208 -5.53 -6.79 -20.69
N LYS A 209 -4.60 -7.70 -20.34
CA LYS A 209 -4.89 -8.87 -19.50
C LYS A 209 -5.47 -8.48 -18.13
N ILE A 210 -4.95 -7.44 -17.48
CA ILE A 210 -5.50 -6.96 -16.21
C ILE A 210 -6.90 -6.38 -16.42
N ILE A 211 -7.12 -5.58 -17.45
CA ILE A 211 -8.45 -5.02 -17.76
C ILE A 211 -9.47 -6.14 -18.00
N GLU A 212 -9.10 -7.20 -18.71
CA GLU A 212 -9.96 -8.36 -18.91
C GLU A 212 -10.26 -9.12 -17.61
N LEU A 213 -9.26 -9.27 -16.74
CA LEU A 213 -9.44 -9.83 -15.40
C LEU A 213 -10.43 -8.97 -14.59
N GLU A 214 -10.26 -7.66 -14.56
CA GLU A 214 -11.13 -6.73 -13.83
C GLU A 214 -12.58 -6.81 -14.31
N LEU A 215 -12.80 -6.83 -15.63
CA LEU A 215 -14.13 -6.98 -16.23
C LEU A 215 -14.78 -8.32 -15.82
N LYS A 216 -14.01 -9.40 -15.79
CA LYS A 216 -14.49 -10.71 -15.30
C LYS A 216 -14.85 -10.65 -13.81
N LEU A 217 -14.01 -10.06 -12.96
CA LEU A 217 -14.28 -9.91 -11.53
C LEU A 217 -15.52 -9.05 -11.26
N ILE A 218 -15.78 -8.06 -12.11
CA ILE A 218 -17.00 -7.25 -12.07
C ILE A 218 -18.26 -8.08 -12.42
N GLU A 219 -18.17 -9.01 -13.39
CA GLU A 219 -19.26 -9.95 -13.71
C GLU A 219 -19.58 -10.88 -12.54
N GLU A 220 -18.54 -11.33 -11.85
CA GLU A 220 -18.64 -12.18 -10.66
C GLU A 220 -19.10 -11.41 -9.40
N LYS A 221 -19.26 -10.07 -9.51
CA LYS A 221 -19.53 -9.17 -8.38
C LYS A 221 -18.52 -9.32 -7.24
N ASN A 222 -17.26 -9.60 -7.58
CA ASN A 222 -16.18 -9.77 -6.62
C ASN A 222 -15.74 -8.39 -6.09
N THR A 223 -15.84 -8.18 -4.77
CA THR A 223 -15.39 -6.97 -4.05
C THR A 223 -14.06 -7.15 -3.32
N TYR A 224 -13.33 -8.22 -3.60
CA TYR A 224 -12.03 -8.54 -3.02
C TYR A 224 -10.91 -8.29 -4.05
N PRO A 225 -9.73 -7.84 -3.60
CA PRO A 225 -8.57 -7.71 -4.45
C PRO A 225 -7.99 -9.09 -4.78
N GLU A 226 -7.60 -9.30 -6.03
CA GLU A 226 -7.10 -10.58 -6.54
C GLU A 226 -5.63 -10.50 -6.95
N GLU A 227 -4.89 -11.60 -6.87
CA GLU A 227 -3.50 -11.64 -7.31
C GLU A 227 -3.40 -11.50 -8.84
N ILE A 228 -2.49 -10.63 -9.30
CA ILE A 228 -2.18 -10.51 -10.72
C ILE A 228 -1.12 -11.56 -11.04
N ASN A 229 -1.57 -12.69 -11.60
CA ASN A 229 -0.67 -13.74 -12.07
C ASN A 229 0.23 -13.20 -13.18
N LYS A 230 1.54 -13.20 -12.95
CA LYS A 230 2.54 -12.98 -13.99
C LYS A 230 2.58 -14.23 -14.88
N SER A 231 1.78 -14.25 -15.94
CA SER A 231 1.91 -15.24 -17.02
C SER A 231 3.20 -15.02 -17.80
#